data_AF-A0A8J3Q4N0-F1
#
_entry.id   AF-A0A8J3Q4N0-F1
#
_cell.length_a   1.000
_cell.length_b   1.000
_cell.length_c   1.000
_cell.angle_alpha   90.00
_cell.angle_beta   90.00
_cell.angle_gamma   90.00
#
_symmetry.space_group_name_H-M   'P 1'
#
loop_
_entity.id
_entity.type
_entity.pdbx_description
1 polymer ?
#
loop_
_entity_poly.entity_id
_entity_poly.type
_entity_poly.pdbx_seq_one_letter_code
_entity_poly.pdbx_strand_id
1 'polypeptide(L)'
;MASHHLIETFLAGLARCRLPADALDELADGLAETYHHHLGTGLSPQDAAARALAEFGTTKEINAAFARHSPARRAARLMLVTGPAVGMCWGASLVAARFWTWPIPRPAVIAFVASLLATIAVLAAAATSNTYSRTRIAVMGACAMSLLDLIMLFSIGYAAPGFVWPMALAVPASIARVGLTLRQLPMLVAR
;
A
#
# COMPACT_ATOMS: atom_id res chain seq x y z
N MET A 1 -36.47 -9.54 -13.69
CA MET A 1 -35.23 -10.36 -13.63
C MET A 1 -34.02 -9.64 -14.23
N ALA A 2 -34.10 -9.00 -15.41
CA ALA A 2 -32.96 -8.30 -16.03
C ALA A 2 -32.40 -7.09 -15.23
N SER A 3 -33.24 -6.36 -14.49
CA SER A 3 -32.80 -5.22 -13.65
C SER A 3 -31.94 -5.65 -12.46
N HIS A 4 -32.31 -6.74 -11.79
CA HIS A 4 -31.51 -7.36 -10.74
C HIS A 4 -30.15 -7.83 -11.27
N HIS A 5 -30.13 -8.43 -12.46
CA HIS A 5 -28.91 -8.91 -13.09
C HIS A 5 -27.88 -7.78 -13.37
N LEU A 6 -28.34 -6.58 -13.76
CA LEU A 6 -27.43 -5.44 -14.00
C LEU A 6 -26.75 -4.96 -12.70
N ILE A 7 -27.53 -4.83 -11.63
CA ILE A 7 -27.04 -4.42 -10.30
C ILE A 7 -26.09 -5.49 -9.74
N GLU A 8 -26.47 -6.77 -9.80
CA GLU A 8 -25.62 -7.89 -9.37
C GLU A 8 -24.30 -7.95 -10.14
N THR A 9 -24.34 -7.74 -11.46
CA THR A 9 -23.13 -7.72 -12.30
C THR A 9 -22.19 -6.58 -11.91
N PHE A 10 -22.75 -5.42 -11.59
CA PHE A 10 -22.00 -4.26 -11.13
C PHE A 10 -21.33 -4.51 -9.78
N LEU A 11 -22.09 -5.01 -8.79
CA LEU A 11 -21.58 -5.35 -7.46
C LEU A 11 -20.53 -6.48 -7.53
N ALA A 12 -20.73 -7.49 -8.37
CA ALA A 12 -19.72 -8.53 -8.64
C ALA A 12 -18.44 -7.94 -9.28
N GLY A 13 -18.56 -6.90 -10.11
CA GLY A 13 -17.44 -6.11 -10.62
C GLY A 13 -16.65 -5.41 -9.51
N LEU A 14 -17.34 -4.78 -8.56
CA LEU A 14 -16.74 -4.11 -7.41
C LEU A 14 -16.11 -5.10 -6.42
N ALA A 15 -16.77 -6.23 -6.13
CA ALA A 15 -16.23 -7.29 -5.29
C ALA A 15 -14.90 -7.83 -5.82
N ARG A 16 -14.77 -8.00 -7.14
CA ARG A 16 -13.51 -8.39 -7.81
C ARG A 16 -12.38 -7.39 -7.60
N CYS A 17 -12.69 -6.13 -7.32
CA CYS A 17 -11.70 -5.11 -7.00
C CYS A 17 -11.15 -5.21 -5.57
N ARG A 18 -11.68 -6.14 -4.75
CA ARG A 18 -11.31 -6.36 -3.35
C ARG A 18 -11.46 -5.11 -2.49
N LEU A 19 -12.53 -4.35 -2.69
CA LEU A 19 -12.94 -3.27 -1.79
C LEU A 19 -13.25 -3.84 -0.39
N PRO A 20 -13.19 -3.02 0.67
CA PRO A 20 -13.65 -3.43 2.01
C PRO A 20 -15.11 -3.90 1.97
N ALA A 21 -15.46 -4.91 2.76
CA ALA A 21 -16.81 -5.47 2.79
C ALA A 21 -17.86 -4.41 3.16
N ASP A 22 -17.63 -3.67 4.27
CA ASP A 22 -18.52 -2.60 4.71
C ASP A 22 -18.74 -1.52 3.64
N ALA A 23 -17.70 -1.22 2.85
CA ALA A 23 -17.81 -0.25 1.76
C ALA A 23 -18.60 -0.82 0.57
N LEU A 24 -18.53 -2.13 0.32
CA LEU A 24 -19.33 -2.78 -0.70
C LEU A 24 -20.80 -2.84 -0.29
N ASP A 25 -21.07 -3.11 0.99
CA ASP A 25 -22.43 -3.14 1.54
C ASP A 25 -23.08 -1.75 1.47
N GLU A 26 -22.36 -0.70 1.90
CA GLU A 26 -22.83 0.69 1.77
C GLU A 26 -23.10 1.09 0.30
N LEU A 27 -22.24 0.65 -0.63
CA LEU A 27 -22.45 0.89 -2.06
C LEU A 27 -23.67 0.11 -2.60
N ALA A 28 -23.95 -1.08 -2.06
CA ALA A 28 -25.11 -1.86 -2.45
C ALA A 28 -26.40 -1.21 -1.94
N ASP A 29 -26.41 -0.75 -0.69
CA ASP A 29 -27.54 -0.05 -0.07
C ASP A 29 -27.85 1.26 -0.79
N GLY A 30 -26.83 2.10 -1.03
CA GLY A 30 -27.00 3.35 -1.78
C GLY A 30 -27.49 3.12 -3.22
N LEU A 31 -27.02 2.07 -3.89
CA LEU A 31 -27.48 1.73 -5.23
C LEU A 31 -28.94 1.25 -5.23
N ALA A 32 -29.33 0.48 -4.21
CA ALA A 32 -30.71 0.06 -4.01
C ALA A 32 -31.63 1.26 -3.74
N GLU A 33 -31.20 2.21 -2.92
CA GLU A 33 -31.94 3.44 -2.64
C GLU A 33 -32.16 4.28 -3.92
N THR A 34 -31.10 4.53 -4.71
CA THR A 34 -31.22 5.26 -5.99
C THR A 34 -32.12 4.53 -6.98
N TYR A 35 -32.03 3.20 -7.05
CA TYR A 35 -32.93 2.39 -7.86
C TYR A 35 -34.39 2.53 -7.44
N HIS A 36 -34.68 2.43 -6.14
CA HIS A 36 -36.03 2.59 -5.60
C HIS A 36 -36.58 4.01 -5.78
N HIS A 37 -35.72 5.03 -5.69
CA HIS A 37 -36.08 6.40 -6.01
C HIS A 37 -36.57 6.52 -7.46
N HIS A 38 -35.81 6.01 -8.43
CA HIS A 38 -36.19 6.03 -9.84
C HIS A 38 -37.44 5.21 -10.16
N LEU A 39 -37.63 4.07 -9.49
CA LEU A 39 -38.90 3.33 -9.57
C LEU A 39 -40.08 4.18 -9.07
N GLY A 40 -39.90 4.92 -7.98
CA GLY A 40 -40.91 5.84 -7.44
C GLY A 40 -41.28 6.98 -8.38
N THR A 41 -40.40 7.34 -9.32
CA THR A 41 -40.68 8.33 -10.38
C THR A 41 -41.44 7.76 -11.60
N GLY A 42 -41.78 6.47 -11.59
CA GLY A 42 -42.55 5.81 -12.65
C GLY A 42 -41.70 5.22 -13.78
N LEU A 43 -40.37 5.15 -13.63
CA LEU A 43 -39.50 4.50 -14.60
C LEU A 43 -39.70 2.98 -14.59
N SER A 44 -39.47 2.35 -15.74
CA SER A 44 -39.42 0.89 -15.81
C SER A 44 -38.26 0.36 -14.94
N PRO A 45 -38.34 -0.88 -14.41
CA PRO A 45 -37.24 -1.46 -13.64
C PRO A 45 -35.89 -1.48 -14.37
N GLN A 46 -35.90 -1.60 -15.70
CA GLN A 46 -34.67 -1.60 -16.48
C GLN A 46 -34.10 -0.19 -16.61
N ASP A 47 -34.94 0.81 -16.87
CA ASP A 47 -34.51 2.20 -16.99
C ASP A 47 -34.09 2.78 -15.63
N ALA A 48 -34.78 2.41 -14.56
CA ALA A 48 -34.41 2.77 -13.19
C ALA A 48 -33.03 2.22 -12.82
N ALA A 49 -32.74 0.96 -13.14
CA ALA A 49 -31.42 0.36 -12.90
C ALA A 49 -30.34 1.01 -13.76
N ALA A 50 -30.61 1.27 -15.04
CA ALA A 50 -29.66 1.96 -15.92
C ALA A 50 -29.37 3.39 -15.43
N ARG A 51 -30.38 4.10 -14.94
CA ARG A 51 -30.24 5.46 -14.43
C ARG A 51 -29.49 5.50 -13.11
N ALA A 52 -29.80 4.59 -12.19
CA ALA A 52 -29.08 4.45 -10.92
C ALA A 52 -27.58 4.16 -11.15
N LEU A 53 -27.26 3.26 -12.08
CA LEU A 53 -25.86 2.96 -12.44
C LEU A 53 -25.16 4.14 -13.13
N ALA A 54 -25.87 4.90 -13.97
CA ALA A 54 -25.31 6.09 -14.61
C ALA A 54 -24.99 7.20 -13.59
N GLU A 55 -25.78 7.31 -12.53
CA GLU A 55 -25.54 8.25 -11.42
C GLU A 55 -24.41 7.80 -10.49
N PHE A 56 -24.35 6.50 -10.16
CA PHE A 56 -23.29 5.93 -9.34
C PHE A 56 -21.90 5.94 -10.02
N GLY A 57 -21.87 5.92 -11.35
CA GLY A 57 -20.65 5.88 -12.14
C GLY A 57 -20.10 4.46 -12.35
N THR A 58 -18.94 4.38 -12.98
CA THR A 58 -18.35 3.10 -13.38
C THR A 58 -17.59 2.42 -12.25
N THR A 59 -17.49 1.09 -12.30
CA THR A 59 -16.66 0.31 -11.36
C THR A 59 -15.20 0.76 -11.35
N LYS A 60 -14.68 1.26 -12.48
CA LYS A 60 -13.33 1.81 -12.60
C LYS A 60 -13.17 3.12 -11.84
N GLU A 61 -14.14 4.03 -11.95
CA GLU A 61 -14.12 5.32 -11.25
C GLU A 61 -14.21 5.15 -9.74
N ILE A 62 -15.12 4.29 -9.28
CA ILE A 62 -15.27 3.94 -7.86
C ILE A 62 -13.96 3.35 -7.34
N ASN A 63 -13.44 2.30 -8.00
CA ASN A 63 -12.18 1.67 -7.59
C ASN A 63 -10.99 2.66 -7.57
N ALA A 64 -10.92 3.55 -8.55
CA ALA A 64 -9.88 4.59 -8.58
C ALA A 64 -10.05 5.61 -7.44
N ALA A 65 -11.28 5.96 -7.06
CA ALA A 65 -11.55 6.83 -5.90
C ALA A 65 -11.06 6.19 -4.60
N PHE A 66 -11.41 4.92 -4.36
CA PHE A 66 -10.91 4.15 -3.21
C PHE A 66 -9.38 4.04 -3.23
N ALA A 67 -8.77 3.77 -4.39
CA ALA A 67 -7.32 3.72 -4.52
C ALA A 67 -6.64 5.07 -4.21
N ARG A 68 -7.25 6.20 -4.57
CA ARG A 68 -6.73 7.55 -4.27
C ARG A 68 -6.76 7.86 -2.78
N HIS A 69 -7.73 7.35 -2.03
CA HIS A 69 -7.88 7.61 -0.59
C HIS A 69 -7.38 6.47 0.30
N SER A 70 -6.82 5.42 -0.31
CA SER A 70 -6.22 4.28 0.40
C SER A 70 -5.09 4.73 1.35
N PRO A 71 -5.18 4.42 2.66
CA PRO A 71 -4.10 4.63 3.61
C PRO A 71 -2.79 3.94 3.19
N ALA A 72 -2.92 2.77 2.54
CA ALA A 72 -1.79 1.98 2.05
C ALA A 72 -1.01 2.72 0.95
N ARG A 73 -1.70 3.41 0.04
CA ARG A 73 -1.07 4.26 -0.99
C ARG A 73 -0.33 5.43 -0.36
N ARG A 74 -0.92 6.08 0.65
CA ARG A 74 -0.29 7.19 1.38
C ARG A 74 0.97 6.73 2.12
N ALA A 75 0.91 5.59 2.80
CA ALA A 75 2.06 4.98 3.47
C ALA A 75 3.20 4.67 2.48
N ALA A 76 2.89 4.06 1.34
CA ALA A 76 3.88 3.78 0.30
C ALA A 76 4.58 5.05 -0.22
N ARG A 77 3.82 6.12 -0.47
CA ARG A 77 4.38 7.41 -0.88
C ARG A 77 5.30 8.00 0.19
N LEU A 78 4.87 7.98 1.45
CA LEU A 78 5.67 8.49 2.56
C LEU A 78 7.00 7.72 2.68
N MET A 79 6.97 6.40 2.53
CA MET A 79 8.18 5.57 2.54
C MET A 79 9.13 5.89 1.39
N LEU A 80 8.59 6.09 0.18
CA LEU A 80 9.42 6.45 -0.98
C LEU A 80 10.03 7.85 -0.85
N VAL A 81 9.27 8.80 -0.30
CA VAL A 81 9.76 10.18 -0.11
C VAL A 81 10.84 10.24 0.98
N THR A 82 10.68 9.49 2.07
CA THR A 82 11.65 9.45 3.18
C THR A 82 12.83 8.53 2.90
N GLY A 83 12.69 7.57 1.97
CA GLY A 83 13.66 6.54 1.63
C GLY A 83 15.06 7.07 1.29
N PRO A 84 15.22 8.07 0.39
CA PRO A 84 16.53 8.62 0.04
C PRO A 84 17.30 9.20 1.23
N ALA A 85 16.63 9.91 2.14
CA ALA A 85 17.28 10.48 3.32
C ALA A 85 17.83 9.38 4.24
N VAL A 86 17.05 8.34 4.50
CA VAL A 86 17.48 7.17 5.30
C VAL A 86 18.60 6.42 4.57
N GLY A 87 18.49 6.25 3.26
CA GLY A 87 19.51 5.61 2.42
C GLY A 87 20.84 6.36 2.44
N MET A 88 20.83 7.69 2.40
CA MET A 88 22.04 8.50 2.54
C MET A 88 22.68 8.35 3.92
N CYS A 89 21.88 8.32 5.01
CA CYS A 89 22.40 8.09 6.36
C CYS A 89 23.09 6.72 6.46
N TRP A 90 22.47 5.67 5.90
CA TRP A 90 23.07 4.33 5.84
C TRP A 90 24.30 4.26 4.94
N GLY A 91 24.26 4.88 3.77
CA GLY A 91 25.40 4.94 2.85
C GLY A 91 26.62 5.60 3.49
N ALA A 92 26.42 6.75 4.13
CA ALA A 92 27.47 7.45 4.88
C ALA A 92 28.02 6.58 6.03
N SER A 93 27.14 5.87 6.76
CA SER A 93 27.54 4.96 7.84
C SER A 93 28.40 3.80 7.33
N LEU A 94 28.00 3.16 6.23
CA LEU A 94 28.72 2.03 5.63
C LEU A 94 30.08 2.45 5.07
N VAL A 95 30.17 3.61 4.44
CA VAL A 95 31.43 4.16 3.93
C VAL A 95 32.37 4.50 5.09
N ALA A 96 31.87 5.20 6.10
CA ALA A 96 32.66 5.59 7.28
C ALA A 96 33.15 4.36 8.06
N ALA A 97 32.32 3.32 8.18
CA ALA A 97 32.66 2.08 8.87
C ALA A 97 33.41 1.07 7.98
N ARG A 98 33.77 1.45 6.75
CA ARG A 98 34.52 0.63 5.78
C ARG A 98 33.89 -0.75 5.59
N PHE A 99 32.60 -0.81 5.26
CA PHE A 99 31.84 -2.06 5.23
C PHE A 99 32.46 -3.18 4.38
N TRP A 100 33.29 -2.85 3.39
CA TRP A 100 34.02 -3.79 2.55
C TRP A 100 35.06 -4.64 3.31
N THR A 101 35.41 -4.28 4.55
CA THR A 101 36.29 -5.08 5.41
C THR A 101 35.52 -6.02 6.35
N TRP A 102 34.19 -5.97 6.35
CA TRP A 102 33.38 -6.78 7.25
C TRP A 102 33.32 -8.23 6.78
N PRO A 103 33.19 -9.21 7.69
CA PRO A 103 33.10 -10.64 7.35
C PRO A 103 31.70 -11.03 6.85
N ILE A 104 31.11 -10.22 5.96
CA ILE A 104 29.79 -10.48 5.36
C ILE A 104 29.99 -11.09 3.96
N PRO A 105 29.40 -12.28 3.68
CA PRO A 105 29.55 -12.91 2.38
C PRO A 105 28.88 -12.08 1.28
N ARG A 106 29.56 -11.94 0.12
CA ARG A 106 29.04 -11.16 -1.03
C ARG A 106 27.63 -11.55 -1.48
N PRO A 107 27.22 -12.83 -1.50
CA PRO A 107 25.85 -13.21 -1.82
C PRO A 107 24.80 -12.57 -0.89
N ALA A 108 25.10 -12.39 0.40
CA ALA A 108 24.17 -11.74 1.33
C ALA A 108 23.99 -10.25 1.02
N VAL A 109 25.07 -9.56 0.64
CA VAL A 109 25.01 -8.16 0.19
C VAL A 109 24.17 -8.03 -1.09
N ILE A 110 24.39 -8.91 -2.07
CA ILE A 110 23.63 -8.92 -3.32
C ILE A 110 22.14 -9.18 -3.04
N ALA A 111 21.84 -10.17 -2.21
CA ALA A 111 20.47 -10.50 -1.83
C ALA A 111 19.80 -9.30 -1.14
N PHE A 112 20.47 -8.64 -0.20
CA PHE A 112 19.96 -7.46 0.48
C PHE A 112 19.64 -6.31 -0.50
N VAL A 113 20.57 -6.00 -1.41
CA VAL A 113 20.38 -4.95 -2.42
C VAL A 113 19.24 -5.30 -3.37
N ALA A 114 19.16 -6.55 -3.84
CA ALA A 114 18.08 -7.02 -4.70
C ALA A 114 16.71 -6.93 -3.99
N SER A 115 16.63 -7.35 -2.73
CA SER A 115 15.42 -7.24 -1.91
C SER A 115 15.01 -5.78 -1.69
N LEU A 116 15.97 -4.88 -1.46
CA LEU A 116 15.70 -3.45 -1.35
C LEU A 116 15.10 -2.88 -2.64
N LEU A 117 15.70 -3.17 -3.79
CA LEU A 117 15.20 -2.72 -5.09
C LEU A 117 13.81 -3.27 -5.40
N ALA A 118 13.59 -4.56 -5.14
CA ALA A 118 12.27 -5.19 -5.30
C ALA A 118 11.22 -4.53 -4.40
N THR A 119 11.59 -4.23 -3.15
CA THR A 119 10.71 -3.54 -2.20
C THR A 119 10.35 -2.13 -2.67
N ILE A 120 11.33 -1.38 -3.18
CA ILE A 120 11.10 -0.05 -3.77
C ILE A 120 10.15 -0.15 -4.97
N ALA A 121 10.33 -1.14 -5.85
CA ALA A 121 9.45 -1.36 -7.00
C ALA A 121 8.01 -1.68 -6.58
N VAL A 122 7.81 -2.53 -5.56
CA VAL A 122 6.49 -2.84 -4.99
C VAL A 122 5.84 -1.58 -4.41
N LEU A 123 6.57 -0.79 -3.64
CA LEU A 123 6.08 0.46 -3.07
C LEU A 123 5.72 1.47 -4.17
N ALA A 124 6.54 1.58 -5.23
CA ALA A 124 6.28 2.48 -6.37
C ALA A 124 5.04 2.06 -7.16
N ALA A 125 4.86 0.76 -7.41
CA ALA A 125 3.67 0.21 -8.04
C ALA A 125 2.42 0.50 -7.21
N ALA A 126 2.49 0.38 -5.89
CA ALA A 126 1.37 0.70 -5.00
C ALA A 126 1.07 2.20 -4.93
N ALA A 127 2.10 3.05 -4.92
CA ALA A 127 1.99 4.52 -4.84
C ALA A 127 1.35 5.15 -6.10
N THR A 128 1.54 4.52 -7.26
CA THR A 128 1.06 4.98 -8.56
C THR A 128 -0.23 4.28 -9.01
N SER A 129 -0.67 3.23 -8.31
CA SER A 129 -1.84 2.47 -8.73
C SER A 129 -3.17 3.24 -8.63
N ASN A 130 -4.05 2.96 -9.59
CA ASN A 130 -5.46 3.37 -9.60
C ASN A 130 -6.40 2.21 -9.24
N THR A 131 -5.87 1.08 -8.77
CA THR A 131 -6.64 -0.09 -8.38
C THR A 131 -6.46 -0.33 -6.88
N TYR A 132 -7.55 -0.41 -6.13
CA TYR A 132 -7.50 -0.57 -4.68
C TYR A 132 -6.75 -1.83 -4.26
N SER A 133 -6.96 -2.96 -4.95
CA SER A 133 -6.23 -4.22 -4.69
C SER A 133 -4.70 -4.07 -4.82
N ARG A 134 -4.21 -3.27 -5.77
CA ARG A 134 -2.79 -2.96 -5.93
C ARG A 134 -2.28 -1.94 -4.93
N THR A 135 -3.13 -1.23 -4.20
CA THR A 135 -2.66 -0.46 -3.03
C THR A 135 -2.37 -1.36 -1.84
N ARG A 136 -3.02 -2.54 -1.74
CA ARG A 136 -2.80 -3.49 -0.63
C ARG A 136 -1.41 -4.12 -0.64
N ILE A 137 -0.76 -4.25 -1.80
CA ILE A 137 0.65 -4.71 -1.86
C ILE A 137 1.62 -3.73 -1.19
N ALA A 138 1.21 -2.47 -0.93
CA ALA A 138 2.01 -1.55 -0.13
C ALA A 138 2.30 -2.10 1.28
N VAL A 139 1.38 -2.89 1.85
CA VAL A 139 1.60 -3.52 3.16
C VAL A 139 2.78 -4.48 3.11
N MET A 140 2.87 -5.30 2.06
CA MET A 140 4.01 -6.19 1.84
C MET A 140 5.31 -5.40 1.66
N GLY A 141 5.28 -4.33 0.85
CA GLY A 141 6.44 -3.45 0.67
C GLY A 141 6.88 -2.78 1.97
N ALA A 142 5.93 -2.34 2.80
CA ALA A 142 6.19 -1.71 4.09
C ALA A 142 6.80 -2.69 5.11
N CYS A 143 6.26 -3.90 5.18
CA CYS A 143 6.81 -4.97 6.01
C CYS A 143 8.22 -5.37 5.55
N ALA A 144 8.42 -5.55 4.24
CA ALA A 144 9.73 -5.89 3.68
C ALA A 144 10.76 -4.80 3.94
N MET A 145 10.40 -3.52 3.80
CA MET A 145 11.27 -2.39 4.12
C MET A 145 11.66 -2.40 5.61
N SER A 146 10.71 -2.65 6.50
CA SER A 146 10.96 -2.73 7.94
C SER A 146 11.88 -3.92 8.29
N LEU A 147 11.71 -5.05 7.61
CA LEU A 147 12.59 -6.21 7.78
C LEU A 147 14.02 -5.90 7.32
N LEU A 148 14.18 -5.21 6.19
CA LEU A 148 15.49 -4.77 5.71
C LEU A 148 16.16 -3.80 6.69
N ASP A 149 15.41 -2.89 7.31
CA ASP A 149 15.92 -2.03 8.37
C ASP A 149 16.45 -2.84 9.57
N LEU A 150 15.69 -3.83 10.03
CA LEU A 150 16.10 -4.69 11.13
C LEU A 150 17.36 -5.49 10.78
N ILE A 151 17.42 -6.09 9.59
CA ILE A 151 18.60 -6.80 9.09
C ILE A 151 19.82 -5.87 9.11
N MET A 152 19.65 -4.62 8.67
CA MET A 152 20.74 -3.65 8.66
C MET A 152 21.22 -3.28 10.07
N LEU A 153 20.30 -3.06 11.01
CA LEU A 153 20.60 -2.81 12.42
C LEU A 153 21.36 -3.98 13.06
N PHE A 154 20.90 -5.21 12.83
CA PHE A 154 21.58 -6.42 13.31
C PHE A 154 22.97 -6.59 12.69
N SER A 155 23.12 -6.28 11.40
CA SER A 155 24.40 -6.40 10.68
C SER A 155 25.46 -5.47 11.27
N ILE A 156 25.10 -4.23 11.63
CA ILE A 156 26.01 -3.33 12.36
C ILE A 156 26.40 -3.96 13.70
N GLY A 157 25.42 -4.36 14.51
CA GLY A 157 25.70 -4.87 15.86
C GLY A 157 26.59 -6.11 15.88
N TYR A 158 26.51 -6.92 14.83
CA TYR A 158 27.28 -8.15 14.71
C TYR A 158 28.65 -7.95 14.04
N ALA A 159 28.73 -7.17 12.96
CA ALA A 159 29.89 -7.14 12.07
C ALA A 159 30.70 -5.83 12.13
N ALA A 160 30.14 -4.74 12.67
CA ALA A 160 30.85 -3.47 12.70
C ALA A 160 31.96 -3.51 13.77
N PRO A 161 33.20 -3.15 13.44
CA PRO A 161 34.31 -3.11 14.39
C PRO A 161 34.18 -1.95 15.40
N GLY A 162 33.27 -1.01 15.17
CA GLY A 162 33.00 0.11 16.06
C GLY A 162 31.87 1.01 15.54
N PHE A 163 31.36 1.84 16.44
CA PHE A 163 30.32 2.82 16.13
C PHE A 163 30.91 4.06 15.46
N VAL A 164 30.36 4.50 14.33
CA VAL A 164 30.75 5.73 13.63
C VAL A 164 29.64 6.77 13.70
N TRP A 165 29.99 8.05 13.73
CA TRP A 165 29.03 9.14 13.96
C TRP A 165 27.80 9.14 13.02
N PRO A 166 27.86 8.76 11.72
CA PRO A 166 26.65 8.74 10.89
C PRO A 166 25.62 7.70 11.35
N MET A 167 26.05 6.65 12.07
CA MET A 167 25.14 5.65 12.64
C MET A 167 24.21 6.28 13.68
N ALA A 168 24.61 7.38 14.34
CA ALA A 168 23.76 8.11 15.28
C ALA A 168 22.53 8.74 14.61
N LEU A 169 22.56 8.94 13.29
CA LEU A 169 21.42 9.40 12.50
C LEU A 169 20.68 8.23 11.84
N ALA A 170 21.41 7.26 11.30
CA ALA A 170 20.83 6.12 10.59
C ALA A 170 20.00 5.22 11.51
N VAL A 171 20.50 4.92 12.72
CA VAL A 171 19.83 4.02 13.66
C VAL A 171 18.47 4.58 14.12
N PRO A 172 18.38 5.83 14.64
CA PRO A 172 17.07 6.40 15.01
C PRO A 172 16.13 6.54 13.83
N ALA A 173 16.64 6.88 12.63
CA ALA A 173 15.82 6.99 11.44
C ALA A 173 15.17 5.65 11.05
N SER A 174 15.93 4.54 11.08
CA SER A 174 15.38 3.19 10.86
C SER A 174 14.42 2.76 11.97
N ILE A 175 14.74 3.02 13.25
CA ILE A 175 13.83 2.71 14.36
C ILE A 175 12.50 3.47 14.22
N ALA A 176 12.56 4.77 13.91
CA ALA A 176 11.38 5.59 13.68
C ALA A 176 10.55 5.06 12.50
N ARG A 177 11.21 4.67 11.40
CA ARG A 177 10.55 4.11 10.22
C ARG A 177 9.86 2.78 10.53
N VAL A 178 10.51 1.87 11.25
CA VAL A 178 9.92 0.61 11.73
C VAL A 178 8.74 0.89 12.65
N GLY A 179 8.90 1.77 13.64
CA GLY A 179 7.85 2.13 14.59
C GLY A 179 6.62 2.74 13.91
N LEU A 180 6.81 3.66 12.97
CA LEU A 180 5.73 4.25 12.18
C LEU A 180 5.01 3.19 11.32
N THR A 181 5.76 2.26 10.73
CA THR A 181 5.18 1.17 9.96
C THR A 181 4.31 0.27 10.82
N LEU A 182 4.82 -0.16 11.98
CA LEU A 182 4.09 -0.99 12.93
C LEU A 182 2.81 -0.29 13.45
N ARG A 183 2.87 1.02 13.71
CA ARG A 183 1.68 1.80 14.10
C ARG A 183 0.64 1.91 12.99
N GLN A 184 1.06 1.84 11.74
CA GLN A 184 0.14 1.89 10.59
C GLN A 184 -0.45 0.51 10.24
N LEU A 185 0.18 -0.60 10.64
CA LEU A 185 -0.30 -1.96 10.33
C LEU A 185 -1.77 -2.21 10.72
N PRO A 186 -2.26 -1.82 11.90
CA PRO A 186 -3.67 -2.00 12.23
C PRO A 186 -4.60 -1.29 11.24
N MET A 187 -4.26 -0.07 10.80
CA MET A 187 -5.05 0.67 9.80
C MET A 187 -4.92 0.10 8.38
N LEU A 188 -3.87 -0.67 8.12
CA LEU A 188 -3.60 -1.30 6.83
C LEU A 188 -4.19 -2.71 6.72
N VAL A 189 -4.43 -3.37 7.86
CA VAL A 189 -4.93 -4.74 7.96
C VAL A 189 -6.41 -4.78 8.35
N ALA A 190 -6.87 -3.86 9.21
CA ALA A 190 -8.28 -3.72 9.53
C ALA A 190 -8.97 -2.84 8.47
N ARG A 191 -9.53 -3.50 7.44
CA ARG A 191 -10.62 -3.09 6.51
C ARG A 191 -10.61 -3.99 5.28
#